data_AF-A0A962I855-F1
#
_entry.id   AF-A0A962I855-F1
#
_cell.length_a   1.000
_cell.length_b   1.000
_cell.length_c   1.000
_cell.angle_alpha   90.00
_cell.angle_beta   90.00
_cell.angle_gamma   90.00
#
_symmetry.space_group_name_H-M   'P 1'
#
loop_
_entity.id
_entity.type
_entity.pdbx_description
1 polymer ?
#
loop_
_entity_poly.entity_id
_entity_poly.type
_entity_poly.pdbx_seq_one_letter_code
_entity_poly.pdbx_strand_id
1 'polypeptide(L)'
;MAKRSVLTGITTTGSPHLGNYVGAIRPAIAASRQPDRESFFFLADLHALIKCQAPERVHRSTLEIAASWLAAGLDPAHVHFYRQSDIPEIPELTWILGCVAAKGLLNRAHAYKAAVDANREQGLDPDAGVTMGLYSYPVLMAA
;
A
#
# COMPACT_ATOMS: atom_id res chain seq x y z
N MET A 1 -6.54 29.54 3.09
CA MET A 1 -7.12 28.43 2.31
C MET A 1 -6.73 27.12 2.96
N ALA A 2 -7.62 26.13 3.00
CA ALA A 2 -7.27 24.79 3.44
C ALA A 2 -6.27 24.18 2.44
N LYS A 3 -5.20 23.57 2.95
CA LYS A 3 -4.24 22.82 2.10
C LYS A 3 -4.92 21.56 1.56
N ARG A 4 -4.51 21.11 0.39
CA ARG A 4 -4.97 19.85 -0.19
C ARG A 4 -4.20 18.69 0.43
N SER A 5 -4.89 17.76 1.08
CA SER A 5 -4.27 16.52 1.57
C SER A 5 -3.95 15.58 0.42
N VAL A 6 -2.75 15.03 0.41
CA VAL A 6 -2.25 14.06 -0.58
C VAL A 6 -1.67 12.87 0.16
N LEU A 7 -2.17 11.67 -0.10
CA LEU A 7 -1.75 10.44 0.57
C LEU A 7 -1.13 9.46 -0.43
N THR A 8 0.06 8.96 -0.12
CA THR A 8 0.83 8.02 -0.96
C THR A 8 1.22 6.80 -0.15
N GLY A 9 0.74 5.62 -0.57
CA GLY A 9 1.13 4.33 -0.01
C GLY A 9 2.35 3.74 -0.73
N ILE A 10 3.32 3.26 0.04
CA ILE A 10 4.57 2.69 -0.46
C ILE A 10 4.64 1.23 -0.03
N THR A 11 4.56 0.30 -0.98
CA THR A 11 4.60 -1.15 -0.69
C THR A 11 5.98 -1.61 -0.21
N THR A 12 6.03 -2.41 0.86
CA THR A 12 7.27 -2.93 1.47
C THR A 12 7.59 -4.37 1.05
N THR A 13 7.63 -4.60 -0.26
CA THR A 13 7.95 -5.92 -0.84
C THR A 13 9.16 -5.84 -1.77
N GLY A 14 10.34 -5.59 -1.20
CA GLY A 14 11.63 -5.57 -1.90
C GLY A 14 12.43 -4.28 -1.70
N SER A 15 13.54 -4.16 -2.41
CA SER A 15 14.42 -2.99 -2.38
C SER A 15 14.11 -2.06 -3.56
N PRO A 16 14.07 -0.73 -3.36
CA PRO A 16 13.89 0.21 -4.47
C PRO A 16 15.00 0.11 -5.51
N HIS A 17 14.64 0.23 -6.79
CA HIS A 17 15.58 0.31 -7.91
C HIS A 17 15.42 1.65 -8.66
N LEU A 18 16.30 1.90 -9.63
CA LEU A 18 16.35 3.17 -10.38
C LEU A 18 15.01 3.54 -11.03
N GLY A 19 14.28 2.55 -11.55
CA GLY A 19 12.92 2.75 -12.08
C GLY A 19 11.94 3.35 -11.05
N ASN A 20 11.98 2.91 -9.79
CA ASN A 20 11.14 3.49 -8.73
C ASN A 20 11.57 4.93 -8.43
N TYR A 21 12.89 5.20 -8.41
CA TYR A 21 13.39 6.54 -8.15
C TYR A 21 12.93 7.55 -9.21
N VAL A 22 13.13 7.22 -10.49
CA VAL A 22 12.76 8.10 -11.61
C VAL A 22 11.25 8.23 -11.75
N GLY A 23 10.52 7.12 -11.62
CA GLY A 23 9.08 7.07 -11.89
C GLY A 23 8.17 7.52 -10.74
N ALA A 24 8.60 7.37 -9.49
CA ALA A 24 7.75 7.61 -8.32
C ALA A 24 8.41 8.47 -7.24
N ILE A 25 9.60 8.11 -6.75
CA ILE A 25 10.20 8.74 -5.54
C ILE A 25 10.53 10.22 -5.82
N ARG A 26 11.33 10.49 -6.86
CA ARG A 26 11.75 11.85 -7.22
C ARG A 26 10.56 12.79 -7.51
N PRO A 27 9.57 12.42 -8.35
CA PRO A 27 8.42 13.29 -8.58
C PRO A 27 7.54 13.47 -7.34
N ALA A 28 7.38 12.45 -6.50
CA ALA A 28 6.60 12.56 -5.28
C ALA A 28 7.23 13.51 -4.24
N ILE A 29 8.56 13.48 -4.09
CA ILE A 29 9.30 14.43 -3.24
C ILE A 29 9.21 15.86 -3.79
N ALA A 30 9.31 16.03 -5.11
CA ALA A 30 9.14 17.35 -5.72
C ALA A 30 7.72 17.90 -5.49
N ALA A 31 6.70 17.03 -5.60
CA ALA A 31 5.32 17.36 -5.35
C ALA A 31 5.02 17.69 -3.88
N SER A 32 5.67 17.04 -2.92
CA SER A 32 5.44 17.28 -1.49
C SER A 32 5.93 18.64 -1.00
N ARG A 33 6.84 19.29 -1.75
CA ARG A 33 7.36 20.63 -1.43
C ARG A 33 6.41 21.77 -1.81
N GLN A 34 5.28 21.48 -2.45
CA GLN A 34 4.33 22.52 -2.84
C GLN A 34 3.57 23.04 -1.61
N PRO A 35 3.53 24.36 -1.38
CA PRO A 35 3.01 24.95 -0.13
C PRO A 35 1.49 24.79 0.05
N ASP A 36 0.76 24.52 -1.03
CA ASP A 36 -0.67 24.27 -1.06
C ASP A 36 -1.04 22.82 -0.69
N ARG A 37 -0.06 21.97 -0.39
CA ARG A 37 -0.25 20.55 -0.08
C ARG A 37 0.11 20.20 1.34
N GLU A 38 -0.65 19.27 1.90
CA GLU A 38 -0.28 18.52 3.10
C GLU A 38 -0.09 17.07 2.68
N SER A 39 1.15 16.58 2.75
CA SER A 39 1.51 15.28 2.17
C SER A 39 1.71 14.21 3.24
N PHE A 40 1.12 13.05 2.99
CA PHE A 40 1.18 11.86 3.82
C PHE A 40 1.82 10.74 3.00
N PHE A 41 2.87 10.14 3.55
CA PHE A 41 3.57 9.01 2.99
C PHE A 41 3.55 7.88 4.01
N PHE A 42 3.17 6.68 3.59
CA PHE A 42 3.17 5.55 4.51
C PHE A 42 3.77 4.29 3.92
N LEU A 43 4.46 3.54 4.77
CA LEU A 43 4.98 2.21 4.48
C LEU A 43 3.84 1.21 4.69
N ALA A 44 3.31 0.66 3.60
CA ALA A 44 2.14 -0.22 3.57
C ALA A 44 2.52 -1.66 3.97
N ASP A 45 2.98 -1.84 5.20
CA ASP A 45 3.49 -3.11 5.72
C ASP A 45 2.41 -4.14 6.06
N LEU A 46 1.20 -3.71 6.46
CA LEU A 46 0.06 -4.62 6.56
C LEU A 46 -0.33 -5.17 5.17
N HIS A 47 -0.23 -4.36 4.12
CA HIS A 47 -0.45 -4.83 2.75
C HIS A 47 0.64 -5.81 2.29
N ALA A 48 1.87 -5.70 2.78
CA ALA A 48 2.95 -6.62 2.43
C ALA A 48 2.65 -8.06 2.86
N LEU A 49 1.92 -8.24 3.96
CA LEU A 49 1.52 -9.56 4.48
C LEU A 49 0.64 -10.36 3.50
N ILE A 50 -0.05 -9.69 2.57
CA ILE A 50 -0.88 -10.34 1.56
C ILE A 50 -0.03 -11.17 0.59
N LYS A 51 1.19 -10.70 0.29
CA LYS A 51 2.06 -11.30 -0.73
C LYS A 51 3.33 -11.93 -0.15
N CYS A 52 3.77 -11.49 1.03
CA CYS A 52 5.02 -11.92 1.65
C CYS A 52 4.76 -12.43 3.07
N GLN A 53 4.90 -13.75 3.25
CA GLN A 53 4.75 -14.43 4.54
C GLN A 53 6.08 -14.54 5.31
N ALA A 54 7.15 -13.88 4.85
CA ALA A 54 8.46 -13.93 5.47
C ALA A 54 8.69 -12.63 6.29
N PRO A 55 8.54 -12.67 7.64
CA PRO A 55 8.53 -11.47 8.47
C PRO A 55 9.84 -10.67 8.37
N GLU A 56 10.99 -11.36 8.41
CA GLU A 56 12.31 -10.72 8.28
C GLU A 56 12.48 -9.96 6.96
N ARG A 57 11.88 -10.48 5.88
CA ARG A 57 11.92 -9.81 4.57
C ARG A 57 11.09 -8.54 4.56
N VAL A 58 9.90 -8.55 5.18
CA VAL A 58 9.05 -7.35 5.29
C VAL A 58 9.72 -6.31 6.18
N HIS A 59 10.29 -6.72 7.32
CA HIS A 59 11.01 -5.82 8.22
C HIS A 59 12.19 -5.14 7.53
N ARG A 60 13.07 -5.94 6.88
CA ARG A 60 14.21 -5.40 6.13
C ARG A 60 13.78 -4.47 5.00
N SER A 61 12.79 -4.87 4.20
CA SER A 61 12.28 -4.05 3.10
C SER A 61 11.70 -2.73 3.59
N THR A 62 11.00 -2.74 4.73
CA THR A 62 10.46 -1.51 5.35
C THR A 62 11.57 -0.53 5.69
N LEU A 63 12.66 -1.00 6.31
CA LEU A 63 13.82 -0.17 6.64
C LEU A 63 14.53 0.36 5.39
N GLU A 64 14.79 -0.51 4.40
CA GLU A 64 15.47 -0.13 3.16
C GLU A 64 14.69 0.92 2.37
N ILE A 65 13.37 0.77 2.29
CA ILE A 65 12.50 1.73 1.61
C ILE A 65 12.46 3.05 2.37
N ALA A 66 12.29 3.01 3.70
CA ALA A 66 12.29 4.22 4.50
C ALA A 66 13.59 5.01 4.34
N ALA A 67 14.73 4.33 4.46
CA ALA A 67 16.05 4.92 4.25
C ALA A 67 16.20 5.49 2.83
N SER A 68 15.69 4.80 1.81
CA SER A 68 15.75 5.27 0.42
C SER A 68 14.96 6.55 0.19
N TRP A 69 13.76 6.67 0.76
CA TRP A 69 12.94 7.89 0.65
C TRP A 69 13.58 9.08 1.37
N LEU A 70 14.08 8.86 2.59
CA LEU A 70 14.79 9.89 3.35
C LEU A 70 16.08 10.34 2.63
N ALA A 71 16.89 9.38 2.15
CA ALA A 71 18.11 9.66 1.39
C ALA A 71 17.85 10.37 0.06
N ALA A 72 16.71 10.11 -0.58
CA ALA A 72 16.26 10.82 -1.77
C ALA A 72 15.78 12.27 -1.50
N GLY A 73 15.68 12.67 -0.24
CA GLY A 73 15.34 14.03 0.18
C GLY A 73 13.88 14.25 0.55
N LEU A 74 13.16 13.19 0.96
CA LEU A 74 11.89 13.34 1.66
C LEU A 74 12.17 13.96 3.04
N ASP A 75 11.52 15.08 3.34
CA ASP A 75 11.76 15.82 4.58
C ASP A 75 10.62 15.57 5.60
N PRO A 76 10.85 14.79 6.66
CA PRO A 76 9.83 14.47 7.66
C PRO A 76 9.42 15.66 8.53
N ALA A 77 10.13 16.80 8.46
CA ALA A 77 9.67 18.03 9.11
C ALA A 77 8.51 18.70 8.33
N HIS A 78 8.33 18.35 7.05
CA HIS A 78 7.35 18.97 6.15
C HIS A 78 6.27 18.00 5.66
N VAL A 79 6.42 16.69 5.91
CA VAL A 79 5.45 15.67 5.52
C VAL A 79 5.16 14.74 6.70
N HIS A 80 3.99 14.11 6.68
CA HIS A 80 3.70 12.99 7.57
C HIS A 80 4.28 11.72 6.97
N PHE A 81 5.26 11.11 7.63
CA PHE A 81 5.88 9.87 7.18
C PHE A 81 5.81 8.80 8.26
N TYR A 82 5.05 7.73 8.01
CA TYR A 82 4.69 6.74 9.02
C TYR A 82 4.61 5.31 8.46
N ARG A 83 4.48 4.33 9.34
CA ARG A 83 4.26 2.92 9.00
C ARG A 83 2.79 2.57 9.21
N GLN A 84 2.20 1.80 8.31
CA GLN A 84 0.77 1.47 8.38
C GLN A 84 0.43 0.75 9.70
N SER A 85 1.27 -0.20 10.11
CA SER A 85 1.08 -0.94 11.37
C SER A 85 1.23 -0.11 12.66
N ASP A 86 1.76 1.11 12.59
CA ASP A 86 1.88 2.00 13.75
C ASP A 86 0.61 2.82 14.02
N ILE A 87 -0.41 2.73 13.15
CA ILE A 87 -1.69 3.41 13.29
C ILE A 87 -2.76 2.37 13.66
N PRO A 88 -3.06 2.16 14.95
CA PRO A 88 -4.00 1.12 15.39
C PRO A 88 -5.44 1.36 14.92
N GLU A 89 -5.78 2.59 14.53
CA GLU A 89 -7.09 2.96 14.01
C GLU A 89 -7.35 2.39 12.60
N ILE A 90 -6.30 2.10 11.81
CA ILE A 90 -6.46 1.60 10.43
C ILE A 90 -7.16 0.22 10.41
N PRO A 91 -6.71 -0.79 11.19
CA PRO A 91 -7.44 -2.06 11.29
C PRO A 91 -8.90 -1.92 11.77
N GLU A 92 -9.16 -1.03 12.73
CA GLU A 92 -10.52 -0.78 13.22
C GLU A 92 -11.41 -0.17 12.12
N LEU A 93 -10.92 0.85 11.43
CA LEU A 93 -11.62 1.46 10.30
C LEU A 93 -11.81 0.46 9.16
N THR A 94 -10.84 -0.40 8.91
CA THR A 94 -10.95 -1.49 7.91
C THR A 94 -12.13 -2.40 8.23
N TRP A 95 -12.35 -2.74 9.49
CA TRP A 95 -13.50 -3.52 9.91
C TRP A 95 -14.82 -2.79 9.65
N ILE A 96 -14.91 -1.52 10.07
CA ILE A 96 -16.11 -0.69 9.88
C ILE A 96 -16.45 -0.56 8.39
N LEU A 97 -15.46 -0.27 7.54
CA LEU A 97 -15.65 -0.19 6.09
C LEU A 97 -16.00 -1.55 5.48
N GLY A 98 -15.45 -2.65 6.01
CA GLY A 98 -15.77 -4.00 5.59
C GLY A 98 -17.25 -4.35 5.78
N CYS A 99 -17.89 -3.85 6.85
CA CYS A 99 -19.31 -4.06 7.11
C CYS A 99 -20.23 -3.42 6.05
N VAL A 100 -19.77 -2.37 5.37
CA VAL A 100 -20.56 -1.64 4.34
C VAL A 100 -20.07 -1.89 2.92
N ALA A 101 -18.91 -2.52 2.75
CA ALA A 101 -18.36 -2.86 1.44
C ALA A 101 -19.16 -4.01 0.80
N ALA A 102 -19.79 -3.75 -0.34
CA ALA A 102 -20.50 -4.79 -1.07
C ALA A 102 -19.53 -5.86 -1.59
N LYS A 103 -19.78 -7.14 -1.27
CA LYS A 103 -19.02 -8.29 -1.80
C LYS A 103 -18.87 -8.23 -3.33
N GLY A 104 -19.93 -7.81 -4.03
CA GLY A 104 -19.91 -7.68 -5.50
C GLY A 104 -18.89 -6.65 -6.01
N LEU A 105 -18.56 -5.62 -5.24
CA LEU A 105 -17.49 -4.68 -5.57
C LEU A 105 -16.12 -5.36 -5.52
N LEU A 106 -15.86 -6.14 -4.47
CA LEU A 106 -14.61 -6.88 -4.29
C LEU A 106 -14.46 -8.01 -5.32
N ASN A 107 -15.55 -8.67 -5.73
CA ASN A 107 -15.54 -9.63 -6.85
C ASN A 107 -15.00 -9.02 -8.16
N ARG A 108 -15.08 -7.69 -8.33
CA ARG A 108 -14.60 -7.00 -9.53
C ARG A 108 -13.21 -6.40 -9.39
N ALA A 109 -12.58 -6.51 -8.21
CA ALA A 109 -11.24 -5.99 -7.99
C ALA A 109 -10.23 -6.66 -8.93
N HIS A 110 -9.37 -5.86 -9.56
CA HIS A 110 -8.47 -6.32 -10.62
C HIS A 110 -7.59 -7.49 -10.18
N ALA A 111 -7.01 -7.43 -8.97
CA ALA A 111 -6.12 -8.47 -8.48
C ALA A 111 -6.85 -9.80 -8.22
N TYR A 112 -8.07 -9.75 -7.65
CA TYR A 112 -8.89 -10.95 -7.45
C TYR A 112 -9.30 -11.57 -8.79
N LYS A 113 -9.81 -10.75 -9.72
CA LYS A 113 -10.17 -11.22 -11.07
C LYS A 113 -9.00 -11.88 -11.79
N ALA A 114 -7.82 -11.26 -11.74
CA ALA A 114 -6.63 -11.81 -12.37
C ALA A 114 -6.23 -13.18 -11.78
N ALA A 115 -6.36 -13.36 -10.47
CA ALA A 115 -6.10 -14.66 -9.83
C ALA A 115 -7.13 -15.72 -10.25
N VAL A 116 -8.41 -15.35 -10.28
CA VAL A 116 -9.50 -16.23 -10.74
C VAL A 116 -9.32 -16.64 -12.21
N ASP A 117 -8.98 -15.69 -13.08
CA ASP A 117 -8.78 -15.95 -14.50
C ASP A 117 -7.58 -16.90 -14.70
N ALA A 118 -6.47 -16.69 -13.99
CA ALA A 118 -5.31 -17.58 -14.02
C ALA A 118 -5.62 -19.01 -13.51
N ASN A 119 -6.46 -19.14 -12.47
CA ASN A 119 -6.90 -20.44 -11.96
C ASN A 119 -7.80 -21.17 -12.97
N ARG A 120 -8.70 -20.45 -13.64
CA ARG A 120 -9.57 -21.02 -14.68
C ARG A 120 -8.79 -21.51 -15.89
N GLU A 121 -7.78 -20.76 -16.33
CA GLU A 121 -6.87 -21.17 -17.41
C GLU A 121 -6.14 -22.48 -17.08
N GLN A 122 -5.87 -22.73 -15.80
CA GLN A 122 -5.24 -23.95 -15.30
C GLN A 122 -6.24 -25.07 -14.96
N GLY A 123 -7.54 -24.86 -15.15
CA GLY A 123 -8.58 -25.83 -14.79
C GLY A 123 -8.74 -26.07 -13.29
N LEU A 124 -8.29 -25.12 -12.46
CA LEU A 124 -8.39 -25.18 -10.99
C LEU A 124 -9.70 -24.55 -10.49
N ASP A 125 -9.99 -24.76 -9.20
CA ASP A 125 -11.04 -24.00 -8.52
C ASP A 125 -10.77 -22.48 -8.65
N PRO A 126 -11.78 -21.65 -8.97
CA PRO A 126 -11.61 -20.21 -9.14
C PRO A 126 -10.87 -19.52 -7.98
N ASP A 127 -11.10 -19.96 -6.75
CA ASP A 127 -10.52 -19.38 -5.54
C ASP A 127 -9.30 -20.18 -5.02
N ALA A 128 -8.76 -21.12 -5.81
CA ALA A 128 -7.54 -21.84 -5.45
C ALA A 128 -6.38 -20.87 -5.15
N GLY A 129 -5.82 -20.95 -3.94
CA GLY A 129 -4.73 -20.06 -3.50
C GLY A 129 -5.13 -18.60 -3.27
N VAL A 130 -6.42 -18.24 -3.39
CA VAL A 130 -6.93 -16.90 -3.10
C VAL A 130 -7.15 -16.77 -1.59
N THR A 131 -6.45 -15.82 -0.96
CA THR A 131 -6.65 -15.50 0.46
C THR A 131 -7.65 -14.36 0.63
N MET A 132 -8.27 -14.28 1.81
CA MET A 132 -9.08 -13.12 2.19
C MET A 132 -8.26 -11.82 2.18
N GLY A 133 -6.95 -11.88 2.41
CA GLY A 133 -6.07 -10.72 2.24
C GLY A 133 -6.06 -10.21 0.79
N LEU A 134 -5.90 -11.10 -0.19
CA LEU A 134 -5.94 -10.74 -1.62
C LEU A 134 -7.33 -10.21 -2.03
N TYR A 135 -8.39 -10.78 -1.46
CA TYR A 135 -9.76 -10.38 -1.77
C TYR A 135 -10.17 -9.05 -1.13
N SER A 136 -9.74 -8.80 0.12
CA SER A 136 -10.22 -7.70 0.95
C SER A 136 -9.25 -6.52 1.08
N TYR A 137 -8.02 -6.58 0.55
CA TYR A 137 -7.08 -5.45 0.63
C TYR A 137 -7.61 -4.11 0.09
N PRO A 138 -8.53 -4.05 -0.91
CA PRO A 138 -9.09 -2.76 -1.32
C PRO A 138 -9.85 -2.06 -0.20
N VAL A 139 -10.39 -2.80 0.78
CA VAL A 139 -11.02 -2.23 1.98
C VAL A 139 -9.95 -1.66 2.92
N LEU A 140 -8.86 -2.38 3.15
CA LEU A 140 -7.70 -1.91 3.93
C LEU A 140 -7.00 -0.70 3.30
N MET A 141 -7.04 -0.58 1.97
CA MET A 141 -6.51 0.58 1.25
C MET A 141 -7.42 1.81 1.34
N ALA A 142 -8.73 1.59 1.54
CA ALA A 142 -9.71 2.66 1.69
C ALA A 142 -9.80 3.19 3.14
N ALA A 143 -9.40 2.38 4.11
CA ALA A 143 -9.21 2.77 5.51
C ALA A 143 -7.94 3.60 5.69
#